data_AF-A0A537AE42-F1
#
_entry.id   AF-A0A537AE42-F1
#
_cell.length_a   1.000
_cell.length_b   1.000
_cell.length_c   1.000
_cell.angle_alpha   90.00
_cell.angle_beta   90.00
_cell.angle_gamma   90.00
#
_symmetry.space_group_name_H-M   'P 1'
#
loop_
_entity.id
_entity.type
_entity.pdbx_description
1 polymer ?
#
loop_
_entity_poly.entity_id
_entity_poly.type
_entity_poly.pdbx_seq_one_letter_code
_entity_poly.pdbx_strand_id
1 'polypeptide(L)'
;MNTSFAVFSKATGAVVHGPIAGNALWQGFGGQCQRQNDGDPIVLFDRIARRWVFSQFAVSGRAGNYYECLAVSTTSDATGTYNRYAFPMPNFND
;
A
#
# COMPACT_ATOMS: atom_id res chain seq x y z
N MET A 1 0.78 -14.35 5.19
CA MET A 1 1.10 -13.17 4.37
C MET A 1 -0.16 -12.73 3.66
N ASN A 2 -0.73 -11.60 4.07
CA ASN A 2 -1.81 -10.96 3.33
C ASN A 2 -1.14 -10.05 2.29
N THR A 3 -1.32 -10.27 1.01
CA THR A 3 -0.61 -9.51 -0.03
C THR A 3 -1.57 -8.90 -1.03
N SER A 4 -2.84 -8.77 -0.64
CA SER A 4 -3.91 -8.25 -1.48
C SER A 4 -4.86 -7.37 -0.70
N PHE A 5 -5.49 -6.42 -1.40
CA PHE A 5 -6.55 -5.59 -0.86
C PHE A 5 -7.74 -5.52 -1.82
N ALA A 6 -8.90 -5.20 -1.27
CA ALA A 6 -10.11 -4.91 -2.03
C ALA A 6 -10.78 -3.66 -1.44
N VAL A 7 -11.48 -2.91 -2.30
CA VAL A 7 -12.30 -1.77 -1.93
C VAL A 7 -13.75 -2.19 -1.98
N PHE A 8 -14.50 -1.89 -0.92
CA PHE A 8 -15.91 -2.23 -0.80
C PHE A 8 -16.78 -0.98 -0.75
N SER A 9 -17.97 -1.07 -1.34
CA SER A 9 -19.01 -0.08 -1.22
C SER A 9 -19.50 -0.04 0.23
N LYS A 10 -19.45 1.15 0.85
CA LYS A 10 -19.99 1.33 2.21
C LYS A 10 -21.51 1.13 2.29
N ALA A 11 -22.22 1.40 1.20
CA ALA A 11 -23.68 1.33 1.17
C ALA A 11 -24.18 -0.11 0.99
N THR A 12 -23.49 -0.92 0.19
CA THR A 12 -23.97 -2.24 -0.22
C THR A 12 -23.08 -3.40 0.23
N GLY A 13 -21.85 -3.13 0.68
CA GLY A 13 -20.85 -4.15 0.97
C GLY A 13 -20.29 -4.85 -0.29
N ALA A 14 -20.73 -4.46 -1.49
CA ALA A 14 -20.23 -5.04 -2.73
C ALA A 14 -18.77 -4.64 -2.98
N VAL A 15 -18.00 -5.54 -3.58
CA VAL A 15 -16.64 -5.23 -4.05
C VAL A 15 -16.74 -4.22 -5.19
N VAL A 16 -16.03 -3.10 -5.05
CA VAL A 16 -15.92 -2.04 -6.06
C VAL A 16 -14.59 -2.16 -6.80
N HIS A 17 -13.54 -2.66 -6.13
CA HIS A 17 -12.24 -2.88 -6.73
C HIS A 17 -11.51 -4.03 -6.02
N GLY A 18 -10.77 -4.85 -6.77
CA GLY A 18 -10.02 -5.98 -6.23
C GLY A 18 -10.81 -7.29 -6.09
N PRO A 19 -10.25 -8.29 -5.38
CA PRO A 19 -8.94 -8.26 -4.73
C PRO A 19 -7.80 -8.10 -5.74
N ILE A 20 -6.86 -7.21 -5.46
CA ILE A 20 -5.64 -7.00 -6.23
C ILE A 20 -4.42 -7.04 -5.32
N ALA A 21 -3.24 -7.26 -5.89
CA ALA A 21 -1.98 -7.26 -5.17
C ALA A 21 -1.73 -5.91 -4.45
N GLY A 22 -1.15 -5.94 -3.24
CA GLY A 22 -0.80 -4.75 -2.45
C GLY A 22 0.12 -3.79 -3.21
N ASN A 23 1.12 -4.34 -3.89
CA ASN A 23 2.06 -3.57 -4.72
C ASN A 23 1.43 -2.90 -5.95
N ALA A 24 0.17 -3.18 -6.29
CA ALA A 24 -0.52 -2.54 -7.41
C ALA A 24 -0.61 -1.01 -7.25
N LEU A 25 -0.65 -0.50 -6.01
CA LEU A 25 -0.60 0.94 -5.74
C LEU A 25 0.71 1.59 -6.26
N TRP A 26 1.79 0.83 -6.38
CA TRP A 26 3.11 1.31 -6.83
C TRP A 26 3.37 1.08 -8.32
N GLN A 27 2.37 0.75 -9.13
CA GLN A 27 2.57 0.66 -10.59
C GLN A 27 3.13 1.96 -11.19
N GLY A 28 4.23 1.86 -11.92
CA GLY A 28 4.93 3.00 -12.51
C GLY A 28 5.73 3.86 -11.53
N PHE A 29 5.91 3.43 -10.28
CA PHE A 29 6.72 4.13 -9.27
C PHE A 29 8.23 3.81 -9.37
N GLY A 30 8.58 2.60 -9.81
CA GLY A 30 9.94 2.07 -9.76
C GLY A 30 10.35 1.56 -8.37
N GLY A 31 11.61 1.13 -8.24
CA GLY A 31 12.18 0.67 -6.96
C GLY A 31 11.56 -0.60 -6.39
N GLN A 32 11.83 -0.85 -5.10
CA GLN A 32 11.39 -2.07 -4.40
C GLN A 32 9.88 -2.10 -4.16
N CYS A 33 9.28 -0.99 -3.74
CA CYS A 33 7.84 -0.93 -3.45
C CYS A 33 6.94 -1.30 -4.64
N GLN A 34 7.42 -1.13 -5.88
CA GLN A 34 6.73 -1.64 -7.07
C GLN A 34 6.95 -3.14 -7.30
N ARG A 35 8.18 -3.63 -7.10
CA ARG A 35 8.59 -4.99 -7.45
C ARG A 35 8.19 -6.04 -6.41
N GLN A 36 8.01 -5.60 -5.18
CA GLN A 36 7.84 -6.43 -4.00
C GLN A 36 6.39 -6.40 -3.52
N ASN A 37 5.84 -7.56 -3.20
CA ASN A 37 4.49 -7.73 -2.65
C ASN A 37 4.53 -8.76 -1.51
N ASP A 38 5.53 -8.65 -0.65
CA ASP A 38 5.92 -9.62 0.37
C ASP A 38 5.96 -9.04 1.79
N GLY A 39 5.38 -7.85 1.98
CA GLY A 39 5.17 -7.25 3.29
C GLY A 39 3.79 -7.57 3.88
N ASP A 40 3.55 -7.01 5.06
CA ASP A 40 2.27 -7.08 5.76
C ASP A 40 1.52 -5.75 5.66
N PRO A 41 0.56 -5.62 4.73
CA PRO A 41 -0.08 -4.36 4.42
C PRO A 41 -1.03 -3.92 5.54
N ILE A 42 -0.90 -2.67 5.94
CA ILE A 42 -1.82 -1.98 6.85
C ILE A 42 -2.55 -0.89 6.07
N VAL A 43 -3.86 -0.77 6.28
CA VAL A 43 -4.70 0.26 5.64
C VAL A 43 -5.52 0.99 6.69
N LEU A 44 -5.39 2.31 6.74
CA LEU A 44 -6.13 3.18 7.65
C LEU A 44 -6.79 4.33 6.88
N PHE A 45 -7.89 4.85 7.43
CA PHE A 45 -8.54 6.06 6.91
C PHE A 45 -8.35 7.22 7.88
N ASP A 46 -7.62 8.25 7.45
CA ASP A 46 -7.53 9.53 8.14
C ASP A 46 -8.85 10.28 7.96
N ARG A 47 -9.57 10.47 9.06
CA ARG A 47 -10.89 11.15 9.06
C ARG A 47 -10.78 12.68 8.96
N ILE A 48 -9.68 13.27 9.41
CA ILE A 48 -9.44 14.72 9.38
C ILE A 48 -9.10 15.13 7.94
N ALA A 49 -8.11 14.47 7.34
CA ALA A 49 -7.70 14.74 5.96
C ALA A 49 -8.62 14.07 4.91
N ARG A 50 -9.46 13.11 5.34
CA ARG A 50 -10.32 12.29 4.49
C ARG A 50 -9.51 11.55 3.43
N ARG A 51 -8.48 10.82 3.86
CA ARG A 51 -7.54 10.09 3.00
C ARG A 51 -7.34 8.66 3.48
N TRP A 52 -7.09 7.77 2.53
CA TRP A 52 -6.62 6.42 2.79
C TRP A 52 -5.10 6.43 2.88
N VAL A 53 -4.57 5.73 3.86
CA VAL A 53 -3.13 5.54 4.07
C VAL A 53 -2.87 4.05 4.04
N PHE A 54 -2.06 3.63 3.08
CA PHE A 54 -1.56 2.27 2.93
C PHE A 54 -0.09 2.26 3.33
N SER A 55 0.30 1.25 4.10
CA SER A 55 1.67 0.92 4.48
C SER A 55 1.93 -0.53 4.10
N GLN A 56 3.13 -0.83 3.59
CA GLN A 56 3.63 -2.20 3.46
C GLN A 56 5.15 -2.19 3.51
N PHE A 57 5.73 -3.32 3.93
CA PHE A 57 7.16 -3.57 3.78
C PHE A 57 7.50 -4.06 2.38
N ALA A 58 8.73 -3.78 1.94
CA ALA A 58 9.36 -4.45 0.80
C ALA A 58 10.69 -5.06 1.26
N VAL A 59 10.73 -6.38 1.40
CA VAL A 59 11.81 -7.08 2.15
C VAL A 59 12.88 -7.77 1.29
N SER A 60 12.68 -7.86 -0.03
CA SER A 60 13.55 -8.35 -1.11
C SER A 60 14.33 -9.67 -0.90
N GLY A 61 14.12 -10.36 0.22
CA GLY A 61 14.85 -11.56 0.63
C GLY A 61 16.36 -11.39 0.78
N ARG A 62 16.90 -10.19 0.52
CA ARG A 62 18.33 -9.88 0.51
C ARG A 62 18.61 -8.85 1.59
N ALA A 63 19.43 -9.23 2.57
CA ALA A 63 19.77 -8.38 3.70
C ALA A 63 20.25 -7.00 3.24
N GLY A 64 19.73 -5.94 3.86
CA GLY A 64 20.15 -4.55 3.65
C GLY A 64 19.39 -3.77 2.57
N ASN A 65 18.28 -4.31 2.04
CA ASN A 65 17.46 -3.65 1.01
C ASN A 65 15.98 -3.66 1.40
N TYR A 66 15.71 -3.15 2.61
CA TYR A 66 14.38 -3.04 3.21
C TYR A 66 13.78 -1.66 2.95
N TYR A 67 12.49 -1.60 2.67
CA TYR A 67 11.77 -0.33 2.53
C TYR A 67 10.45 -0.37 3.29
N GLU A 68 10.14 0.75 3.92
CA GLU A 68 8.78 1.11 4.31
C GLU A 68 8.13 1.85 3.13
N CYS A 69 7.06 1.28 2.59
CA CYS A 69 6.34 1.80 1.44
C CYS A 69 5.03 2.44 1.90
N LEU A 70 4.86 3.74 1.66
CA LEU A 70 3.62 4.47 1.99
C LEU A 70 2.90 4.95 0.73
N ALA A 71 1.58 4.75 0.70
CA ALA A 71 0.70 5.32 -0.32
C ALA A 71 -0.48 6.06 0.35
N VAL A 72 -0.61 7.36 0.06
CA VAL A 72 -1.66 8.22 0.61
C VAL A 72 -2.58 8.65 -0.53
N SER A 73 -3.87 8.38 -0.42
CA SER A 73 -4.82 8.75 -1.48
C SER A 73 -4.85 10.27 -1.68
N THR A 74 -5.24 10.71 -2.88
CA THR A 74 -5.39 12.15 -3.18
C THR A 74 -6.76 12.69 -2.80
N THR A 75 -7.74 11.81 -2.62
CA THR A 75 -9.13 12.13 -2.22
C THR A 75 -9.65 11.09 -1.21
N SER A 76 -10.93 11.18 -0.81
CA SER A 76 -11.58 10.16 0.02
C SER A 76 -11.97 8.89 -0.74
N ASP A 77 -11.82 8.89 -2.07
CA ASP A 77 -12.07 7.73 -2.93
C ASP A 77 -10.85 6.81 -2.92
N ALA A 78 -11.02 5.58 -2.41
CA ALA A 78 -9.97 4.58 -2.35
C ALA A 78 -9.57 4.04 -3.74
N THR A 79 -10.39 4.27 -4.77
CA THR A 79 -10.11 3.85 -6.16
C THR A 79 -9.37 4.92 -6.96
N GLY A 80 -9.14 6.09 -6.35
CA GLY A 80 -8.46 7.22 -6.98
C GLY A 80 -6.94 7.08 -7.04
N THR A 81 -6.27 8.22 -7.17
CA THR A 81 -4.80 8.29 -7.26
C THR A 81 -4.16 8.40 -5.89
N TYR A 82 -2.86 8.06 -5.81
CA TYR A 82 -2.09 8.04 -4.58
C TYR A 82 -0.76 8.78 -4.73
N ASN A 83 -0.42 9.58 -3.72
CA ASN A 83 0.94 10.04 -3.49
C ASN A 83 1.72 8.89 -2.85
N ARG A 84 2.90 8.57 -3.38
CA ARG A 84 3.63 7.35 -3.05
C ARG A 84 5.04 7.68 -2.59
N TYR A 85 5.49 6.97 -1.57
CA TYR A 85 6.76 7.19 -0.90
C TYR A 85 7.41 5.83 -0.62
N ALA A 86 8.75 5.83 -0.63
CA ALA A 86 9.55 4.68 -0.27
C ALA A 86 10.69 5.17 0.64
N PHE A 87 10.75 4.62 1.84
CA PHE A 87 11.76 4.98 2.83
C PHE A 87 12.72 3.80 3.00
N PRO A 88 14.01 3.93 2.66
CA PRO A 88 14.98 2.86 2.88
C PRO A 88 15.22 2.69 4.38
N MET A 89 15.13 1.45 4.85
CA MET A 89 15.31 1.10 6.25
C MET A 89 16.64 0.38 6.46
N PRO A 90 17.43 0.73 7.50
CA PRO A 90 18.72 0.09 7.76
C PRO A 90 18.57 -1.37 8.21
N ASN A 91 17.43 -1.70 8.83
CA ASN A 91 17.05 -3.03 9.29
C ASN A 91 15.57 -3.28 8.96
N PHE A 92 15.14 -4.53 8.99
CA PHE A 92 13.72 -4.85 8.91
C PHE A 92 13.00 -4.38 10.18
N ASN A 93 11.90 -3.64 10.02
CA ASN A 93 11.23 -2.86 11.08
C ASN A 93 9.83 -3.39 11.43
N ASP A 94 9.70 -4.71 11.53
CA ASP A 94 8.48 -5.40 12.01
C ASP A 94 8.39 -5.40 13.55
#